data_AF-A0A1G1GAT6-F1
#
_entry.id   AF-A0A1G1GAT6-F1
#
_cell.length_a   1.000
_cell.length_b   1.000
_cell.length_c   1.000
_cell.angle_alpha   90.00
_cell.angle_beta   90.00
_cell.angle_gamma   90.00
#
_symmetry.space_group_name_H-M   'P 1'
#
loop_
_entity.id
_entity.type
_entity.pdbx_description
1 polymer ?
#
loop_
_entity_poly.entity_id
_entity_poly.type
_entity_poly.pdbx_seq_one_letter_code
_entity_poly.pdbx_strand_id
1 'polypeptide(L)'
;MLLIVVAAYHSIKDLVKRRFQTQNITAAEKTLIYLSVLLILIYFFVPFTVGNGRYFNERFPWVILLIILPLLRIPETPFIRRFGSVLIGGIVGIFFIFNAIILNQQSSKVQKFLSGLDIDMPTGARIMMYKPRPPEWATVDILLHATSYYGILKGCVDIGNYEADTDLFPIRFNKTGSTARQKYQTIYKAKNINWENYPEIQYLLAWEIDNKEREVLNKHFHIIWEQDEFNIWQRNAL
;
A
#
# COMPACT_ATOMS: atom_id res chain seq x y z
N MET A 1 -11.18 14.28 13.78
CA MET A 1 -12.55 13.73 13.72
C MET A 1 -13.59 14.65 14.38
N LEU A 2 -13.40 15.10 15.62
CA LEU A 2 -14.36 15.95 16.35
C LEU A 2 -14.75 17.23 15.58
N LEU A 3 -13.78 17.95 15.00
CA LEU A 3 -14.07 19.16 14.19
C LEU A 3 -14.94 18.87 12.95
N ILE A 4 -14.73 17.72 12.30
CA ILE A 4 -15.53 17.31 11.13
C ILE A 4 -16.96 16.99 11.58
N VAL A 5 -17.13 16.31 12.72
CA VAL A 5 -18.46 16.01 13.29
C VAL A 5 -19.20 17.29 13.67
N VAL A 6 -18.51 18.23 14.33
CA VAL A 6 -19.08 19.53 14.70
C VAL A 6 -19.45 20.35 13.46
N ALA A 7 -18.57 20.42 12.46
CA ALA A 7 -18.84 21.09 11.19
C ALA A 7 -20.02 20.44 10.47
N ALA A 8 -20.09 19.10 10.40
CA ALA A 8 -21.20 18.37 9.79
C ALA A 8 -22.52 18.65 10.51
N TYR A 9 -22.55 18.62 11.84
CA TYR A 9 -23.73 18.96 12.64
C TYR A 9 -24.22 20.38 12.36
N HIS A 10 -23.31 21.37 12.36
CA HIS A 10 -23.65 22.76 12.05
C HIS A 10 -24.15 22.92 10.61
N SER A 11 -23.55 22.20 9.65
CA SER A 11 -23.93 22.23 8.25
C SER A 11 -25.33 21.67 8.04
N ILE A 12 -25.66 20.54 8.68
CA ILE A 12 -26.99 19.94 8.64
C ILE A 12 -28.01 20.91 9.24
N LYS A 13 -27.71 21.49 10.41
CA LYS A 13 -28.60 22.45 11.08
C LYS A 13 -28.85 23.69 10.21
N ASP A 14 -27.82 24.21 9.56
CA ASP A 14 -27.94 25.36 8.65
C ASP A 14 -28.71 25.02 7.38
N LEU A 15 -28.47 23.86 6.76
CA LEU A 15 -29.24 23.36 5.60
C LEU A 15 -30.73 23.21 5.93
N VAL A 16 -31.05 22.65 7.10
CA VAL A 16 -32.43 22.52 7.59
C VAL A 16 -33.05 23.89 7.80
N LYS A 17 -32.34 24.81 8.48
CA LYS A 17 -32.82 26.19 8.70
C LYS A 17 -33.09 26.92 7.39
N ARG A 18 -32.19 26.84 6.41
CA ARG A 18 -32.34 27.47 5.08
C ARG A 18 -33.55 26.94 4.31
N ARG A 19 -33.77 25.63 4.37
CA ARG A 19 -34.94 24.99 3.78
C ARG A 19 -36.25 25.53 4.36
N PHE A 20 -36.31 25.81 5.67
CA PHE A 20 -37.50 26.37 6.33
C PHE A 20 -37.62 27.90 6.18
N GLN A 21 -36.52 28.63 6.00
CA GLN A 21 -36.48 30.10 5.93
C GLN A 21 -36.51 30.67 4.50
N THR A 22 -37.08 29.94 3.53
CA THR A 22 -37.23 30.38 2.12
C THR A 22 -35.91 30.77 1.41
N GLN A 23 -34.74 30.44 1.97
CA GLN A 23 -33.46 30.57 1.28
C GLN A 23 -33.24 29.34 0.41
N ASN A 24 -33.14 29.53 -0.90
CA ASN A 24 -32.96 28.43 -1.84
C ASN A 24 -31.57 27.80 -1.72
N ILE A 25 -31.54 26.50 -1.41
CA ILE A 25 -30.37 25.64 -1.62
C ILE A 25 -30.04 25.70 -3.11
N THR A 26 -28.78 26.00 -3.44
CA THR A 26 -28.31 26.14 -4.82
C THR A 26 -28.40 24.81 -5.56
N ALA A 27 -28.48 24.85 -6.90
CA ALA A 27 -28.48 23.63 -7.70
C ALA A 27 -27.20 22.79 -7.47
N ALA A 28 -26.05 23.44 -7.34
CA ALA A 28 -24.77 22.78 -7.04
C ALA A 28 -24.78 22.06 -5.68
N GLU A 29 -25.28 22.70 -4.61
CA GLU A 29 -25.42 22.06 -3.30
C GLU A 29 -26.35 20.85 -3.37
N LYS A 30 -27.47 20.93 -4.10
CA LYS A 30 -28.38 19.79 -4.30
C LYS A 30 -27.67 18.63 -5.00
N THR A 31 -26.91 18.90 -6.06
CA THR A 31 -26.13 17.89 -6.77
C THR A 31 -25.13 17.20 -5.85
N LEU A 32 -24.37 17.97 -5.06
CA LEU A 32 -23.41 17.42 -4.10
C LEU A 32 -24.09 16.57 -3.03
N ILE A 33 -25.26 16.99 -2.52
CA ILE A 33 -26.05 16.23 -1.55
C ILE A 33 -26.50 14.90 -2.16
N TYR A 34 -27.11 14.92 -3.35
CA TYR A 34 -27.56 13.70 -4.01
C TYR A 34 -26.40 12.74 -4.32
N LEU A 35 -25.29 13.27 -4.81
CA LEU A 35 -24.08 12.49 -5.05
C LEU A 35 -23.54 11.88 -3.75
N SER A 36 -23.47 12.65 -2.66
CA SER A 36 -23.02 12.15 -1.35
C SER A 36 -23.92 11.03 -0.84
N VAL A 37 -25.24 11.18 -0.93
CA VAL A 37 -26.21 10.14 -0.55
C VAL A 37 -26.01 8.89 -1.40
N LEU A 38 -25.89 9.03 -2.72
CA LEU A 38 -25.65 7.91 -3.63
C LEU A 38 -24.36 7.17 -3.28
N LEU A 39 -23.25 7.89 -3.06
CA LEU A 39 -21.98 7.27 -2.69
C LEU A 39 -22.05 6.58 -1.33
N ILE A 40 -22.76 7.15 -0.35
CA ILE A 40 -22.99 6.50 0.96
C ILE A 40 -23.79 5.21 0.77
N LEU A 41 -24.84 5.21 -0.07
CA LEU A 41 -25.60 3.99 -0.37
C LEU A 41 -24.70 2.95 -1.05
N ILE A 42 -23.89 3.34 -2.03
CA ILE A 42 -22.91 2.46 -2.67
C ILE A 42 -21.99 1.83 -1.61
N TYR A 43 -21.47 2.61 -0.67
CA TYR A 43 -20.58 2.12 0.38
C TYR A 43 -21.23 1.04 1.26
N PHE A 44 -22.51 1.20 1.62
CA PHE A 44 -23.19 0.24 2.50
C PHE A 44 -23.75 -0.99 1.78
N PHE A 45 -24.10 -0.88 0.49
CA PHE A 45 -24.81 -1.94 -0.22
C PHE A 45 -23.97 -2.69 -1.26
N VAL A 46 -22.84 -2.13 -1.72
CA VAL A 46 -21.98 -2.81 -2.69
C VAL A 46 -21.04 -3.79 -1.98
N PRO A 47 -20.95 -5.05 -2.43
CA PRO A 47 -20.12 -6.05 -1.76
C PRO A 47 -18.63 -5.68 -1.81
N PHE A 48 -17.88 -6.09 -0.77
CA PHE A 48 -16.45 -5.83 -0.62
C PHE A 48 -15.57 -6.34 -1.78
N THR A 49 -16.11 -7.22 -2.62
CA THR A 49 -15.43 -7.87 -3.74
C THR A 49 -15.68 -7.18 -5.08
N VAL A 50 -16.43 -6.07 -5.11
CA VAL A 50 -16.68 -5.34 -6.36
C VAL A 50 -15.42 -4.60 -6.80
N GLY A 51 -14.85 -5.07 -7.91
CA GLY A 51 -13.56 -4.65 -8.44
C GLY A 51 -12.43 -5.57 -7.97
N ASN A 52 -11.51 -5.90 -8.88
CA ASN A 52 -10.31 -6.70 -8.55
C ASN A 52 -9.34 -5.98 -7.59
N GLY A 53 -9.67 -4.77 -7.14
CA GLY A 53 -8.87 -3.99 -6.20
C GLY A 53 -9.15 -4.40 -4.76
N ARG A 54 -8.12 -4.87 -4.06
CA ARG A 54 -8.09 -4.80 -2.61
C ARG A 54 -8.19 -3.32 -2.21
N TYR A 55 -8.85 -3.03 -1.10
CA TYR A 55 -8.94 -1.69 -0.49
C TYR A 55 -10.02 -0.73 -1.02
N PHE A 56 -11.02 -1.19 -1.79
CA PHE A 56 -12.11 -0.30 -2.23
C PHE A 56 -12.78 0.39 -1.03
N ASN A 57 -13.19 -0.39 -0.02
CA ASN A 57 -13.92 0.15 1.14
C ASN A 57 -13.04 0.96 2.11
N GLU A 58 -11.73 0.75 2.08
CA GLU A 58 -10.77 1.52 2.85
C GLU A 58 -10.49 2.88 2.20
N ARG A 59 -10.65 2.98 0.87
CA ARG A 59 -10.43 4.21 0.08
C ARG A 59 -11.72 5.01 -0.14
N PHE A 60 -12.85 4.33 -0.29
CA PHE A 60 -14.11 4.94 -0.71
C PHE A 60 -14.70 5.96 0.28
N PRO A 61 -14.62 5.78 1.61
CA PRO A 61 -15.03 6.81 2.57
C PRO A 61 -14.32 8.15 2.39
N TRP A 62 -13.06 8.15 1.94
CA TRP A 62 -12.33 9.39 1.66
C TRP A 62 -12.89 10.12 0.45
N VAL A 63 -13.34 9.39 -0.58
CA VAL A 63 -14.03 9.99 -1.73
C VAL A 63 -15.34 10.64 -1.28
N ILE A 64 -16.13 9.95 -0.45
CA ILE A 64 -17.36 10.50 0.14
C ILE A 64 -17.03 11.79 0.91
N LEU A 65 -15.99 11.77 1.75
CA LEU A 65 -15.57 12.94 2.52
C LEU A 65 -15.21 14.11 1.60
N LEU A 66 -14.42 13.89 0.55
CA LEU A 66 -14.02 14.93 -0.41
C LEU A 66 -15.22 15.57 -1.12
N ILE A 67 -16.24 14.79 -1.45
CA ILE A 67 -17.49 15.30 -2.06
C ILE A 67 -18.32 16.10 -1.04
N ILE A 68 -18.30 15.71 0.23
CA ILE A 68 -19.02 16.41 1.31
C ILE A 68 -18.32 17.70 1.75
N LEU A 69 -16.99 17.80 1.60
CA LEU A 69 -16.19 18.95 2.07
C LEU A 69 -16.79 20.33 1.72
N PRO A 70 -17.24 20.60 0.48
CA PRO A 70 -17.81 21.92 0.13
C PRO A 70 -19.14 22.22 0.83
N LEU A 71 -19.85 21.19 1.29
CA LEU A 71 -21.08 21.32 2.06
C LEU A 71 -20.80 21.59 3.55
N LEU A 72 -19.57 21.33 4.02
CA LEU A 72 -19.19 21.57 5.40
C LEU A 72 -18.94 23.05 5.65
N ARG A 73 -19.66 23.58 6.64
CA ARG A 73 -19.55 24.95 7.10
C ARG A 73 -18.88 24.98 8.44
N ILE A 74 -17.83 25.80 8.51
CA ILE A 74 -17.11 26.05 9.73
C ILE A 74 -17.96 27.01 10.57
N PRO A 75 -18.29 26.67 11.83
CA PRO A 75 -19.09 27.54 12.66
C PRO A 75 -18.33 28.84 12.97
N GLU A 76 -19.00 29.99 12.78
CA GLU A 76 -18.45 31.32 13.03
C GLU A 76 -18.44 31.70 14.53
N THR A 77 -17.98 30.81 15.39
CA THR A 77 -17.81 31.17 16.81
C THR A 77 -16.65 32.16 16.95
N PRO A 78 -16.68 33.08 17.93
CA PRO A 78 -15.58 34.02 18.17
C PRO A 78 -14.23 33.33 18.35
N PHE A 79 -14.25 32.12 18.94
CA PHE A 79 -13.08 31.28 19.13
C PHE A 79 -12.52 30.79 17.78
N ILE A 80 -13.36 30.21 16.91
CA ILE A 80 -12.92 29.71 15.60
C ILE A 80 -12.50 30.86 14.68
N ARG A 81 -13.15 32.02 14.75
CA ARG A 81 -12.73 33.20 13.99
C ARG A 81 -11.35 33.69 14.40
N ARG A 82 -11.00 33.60 15.69
CA ARG A 82 -9.73 34.09 16.25
C ARG A 82 -8.60 33.06 16.13
N PHE A 83 -8.90 31.78 16.29
CA PHE A 83 -7.89 30.71 16.37
C PHE A 83 -7.98 29.67 15.26
N GLY A 84 -8.96 29.76 14.35
CA GLY A 84 -9.23 28.76 13.33
C GLY A 84 -8.03 28.47 12.44
N SER A 85 -7.35 29.49 11.93
CA SER A 85 -6.16 29.32 11.10
C SER A 85 -5.01 28.64 11.85
N VAL A 86 -4.83 28.95 13.14
CA VAL A 86 -3.80 28.32 13.99
C VAL A 86 -4.15 26.86 14.25
N LEU A 87 -5.42 26.55 14.52
CA LEU A 87 -5.88 25.18 14.74
C LEU A 87 -5.74 24.32 13.47
N ILE A 88 -6.19 24.85 12.33
CA ILE A 88 -6.07 24.17 11.03
C ILE A 88 -4.59 23.97 10.68
N GLY A 89 -3.78 25.03 10.78
CA GLY A 89 -2.34 24.97 10.54
C GLY A 89 -1.62 23.98 11.46
N GLY A 90 -1.99 23.94 12.75
CA GLY A 90 -1.46 22.99 13.72
C GLY A 90 -1.84 21.54 13.37
N ILE A 91 -3.08 21.28 13.00
CA ILE A 91 -3.52 19.95 12.54
C ILE A 91 -2.73 19.55 11.29
N VAL A 92 -2.67 20.40 10.27
CA VAL A 92 -1.90 20.12 9.04
C VAL A 92 -0.44 19.87 9.35
N GLY A 93 0.18 20.68 10.22
CA GLY A 93 1.57 20.52 10.65
C GLY A 93 1.81 19.18 11.36
N ILE A 94 0.95 18.79 12.30
CA ILE A 94 1.04 17.49 12.99
C ILE A 94 0.91 16.34 11.99
N PHE A 95 -0.08 16.40 11.08
CA PHE A 95 -0.27 15.39 10.05
C PHE A 95 0.95 15.29 9.14
N PHE A 96 1.50 16.42 8.70
CA PHE A 96 2.68 16.48 7.86
C PHE A 96 3.89 15.85 8.54
N ILE A 97 4.20 16.27 9.78
CA ILE A 97 5.34 15.76 10.55
C ILE A 97 5.20 14.25 10.78
N PHE A 98 4.02 13.79 11.20
CA PHE A 98 3.78 12.37 11.45
C PHE A 98 3.95 11.52 10.18
N ASN A 99 3.39 11.97 9.05
CA ASN A 99 3.56 11.27 7.78
C ASN A 99 5.02 11.30 7.31
N ALA A 100 5.73 12.42 7.47
CA ALA A 100 7.14 12.52 7.12
C ALA A 100 7.99 11.52 7.92
N ILE A 101 7.74 11.37 9.23
CA ILE A 101 8.42 10.39 10.09
C ILE A 101 8.16 8.97 9.59
N ILE A 102 6.89 8.60 9.36
CA ILE A 102 6.53 7.26 8.86
C ILE A 102 7.19 7.00 7.51
N LEU A 103 7.08 7.93 6.56
CA LEU A 103 7.65 7.80 5.23
C LEU A 103 9.17 7.66 5.30
N ASN A 104 9.85 8.40 6.17
CA ASN A 104 11.28 8.28 6.37
C ASN A 104 11.66 6.89 6.91
N GLN A 105 10.92 6.37 7.90
CA GLN A 105 11.13 5.01 8.43
C GLN A 105 10.91 3.94 7.36
N GLN A 106 9.83 4.04 6.57
CA GLN A 106 9.57 3.09 5.49
C GLN A 106 10.62 3.20 4.36
N SER A 107 11.05 4.41 4.03
CA SER A 107 12.09 4.64 3.02
C SER A 107 13.43 4.05 3.45
N SER A 108 13.78 4.16 4.73
CA SER A 108 14.99 3.54 5.28
C SER A 108 14.99 2.02 5.13
N LYS A 109 13.84 1.35 5.30
CA LYS A 109 13.70 -0.10 5.05
C LYS A 109 13.95 -0.45 3.58
N VAL A 110 13.39 0.33 2.66
CA VAL A 110 13.65 0.14 1.21
C VAL A 110 15.13 0.37 0.91
N GLN A 111 15.76 1.40 1.47
CA GLN A 111 17.20 1.66 1.28
C GLN A 111 18.07 0.51 1.79
N LYS A 112 17.76 -0.05 2.96
CA LYS A 112 18.44 -1.24 3.48
C LYS A 112 18.24 -2.46 2.58
N PHE A 113 17.02 -2.69 2.09
CA PHE A 113 16.77 -3.77 1.13
C PHE A 113 17.56 -3.58 -0.17
N LEU A 114 17.83 -2.34 -0.57
CA LEU A 114 18.57 -2.02 -1.79
C LEU A 114 20.08 -1.89 -1.59
N SER A 115 20.61 -1.98 -0.35
CA SER A 115 22.06 -1.84 -0.14
C SER A 115 22.87 -3.00 -0.71
N GLY A 116 22.22 -4.12 -1.05
CA GLY A 116 22.85 -5.22 -1.78
C GLY A 116 22.92 -5.02 -3.29
N LEU A 117 22.55 -3.86 -3.85
CA LEU A 117 22.62 -3.59 -5.31
C LEU A 117 24.06 -3.59 -5.85
N ASP A 118 25.04 -3.31 -4.99
CA ASP A 118 26.47 -3.31 -5.36
C ASP A 118 27.03 -4.73 -5.53
N ILE A 119 26.31 -5.76 -5.09
CA ILE A 119 26.71 -7.15 -5.27
C ILE A 119 26.65 -7.53 -6.75
N ASP A 120 27.69 -8.22 -7.20
CA ASP A 120 27.76 -8.71 -8.57
C ASP A 120 26.76 -9.86 -8.75
N MET A 121 25.77 -9.61 -9.59
CA MET A 121 24.78 -10.60 -10.00
C MET A 121 24.77 -10.60 -11.53
N PRO A 122 24.87 -11.77 -12.17
CA PRO A 122 24.83 -11.85 -13.62
C PRO A 122 23.55 -11.25 -14.19
N THR A 123 23.65 -10.51 -15.31
CA THR A 123 22.48 -10.09 -16.07
C THR A 123 21.63 -11.30 -16.45
N GLY A 124 20.31 -11.20 -16.28
CA GLY A 124 19.38 -12.31 -16.47
C GLY A 124 19.27 -13.27 -15.28
N ALA A 125 20.01 -13.04 -14.18
CA ALA A 125 19.88 -13.84 -12.97
C ALA A 125 18.44 -13.84 -12.46
N ARG A 126 17.92 -15.02 -12.14
CA ARG A 126 16.56 -15.20 -11.65
C ARG A 126 16.54 -15.04 -10.14
N ILE A 127 15.86 -14.00 -9.67
CA ILE A 127 15.85 -13.58 -8.28
C ILE A 127 14.45 -13.63 -7.71
N MET A 128 14.35 -13.86 -6.41
CA MET A 128 13.08 -13.86 -5.70
C MET A 128 13.22 -13.24 -4.31
N MET A 129 12.21 -12.48 -3.89
CA MET A 129 12.12 -12.00 -2.52
C MET A 129 11.72 -13.12 -1.56
N TYR A 130 12.38 -13.19 -0.41
CA TYR A 130 11.98 -14.04 0.71
C TYR A 130 11.77 -13.15 1.94
N LYS A 131 10.56 -13.08 2.48
CA LYS A 131 10.28 -12.23 3.65
C LYS A 131 9.13 -12.76 4.49
N PRO A 132 9.05 -12.41 5.78
CA PRO A 132 7.89 -12.73 6.59
C PRO A 132 6.62 -12.06 6.02
N ARG A 133 5.48 -12.72 6.25
CA ARG A 133 4.19 -12.12 5.95
C ARG A 133 4.00 -10.89 6.85
N PRO A 134 3.65 -9.72 6.29
CA PRO A 134 3.34 -8.56 7.12
C PRO A 134 2.15 -8.89 8.04
N PRO A 135 2.10 -8.33 9.25
CA PRO A 135 0.99 -8.57 10.16
C PRO A 135 -0.34 -8.14 9.54
N GLU A 136 -1.45 -8.76 9.94
CA GLU A 136 -2.76 -8.55 9.29
C GLU A 136 -3.24 -7.11 9.28
N TRP A 137 -2.82 -6.31 10.27
CA TRP A 137 -3.15 -4.88 10.36
C TRP A 137 -2.34 -4.00 9.40
N ALA A 138 -1.24 -4.50 8.82
CA ALA A 138 -0.43 -3.74 7.89
C ALA A 138 -1.13 -3.70 6.52
N THR A 139 -1.57 -2.51 6.14
CA THR A 139 -2.31 -2.28 4.89
C THR A 139 -1.40 -2.14 3.66
N VAL A 140 -0.12 -1.82 3.85
CA VAL A 140 0.84 -1.57 2.77
C VAL A 140 2.10 -2.38 3.01
N ASP A 141 2.48 -3.17 2.00
CA ASP A 141 3.72 -3.92 1.97
C ASP A 141 4.76 -3.14 1.18
N ILE A 142 5.56 -2.33 1.88
CA ILE A 142 6.54 -1.41 1.27
C ILE A 142 7.65 -2.11 0.48
N LEU A 143 7.90 -3.40 0.76
CA LEU A 143 8.93 -4.18 0.07
C LEU A 143 8.37 -5.02 -1.07
N LEU A 144 7.04 -5.05 -1.29
CA LEU A 144 6.38 -5.93 -2.26
C LEU A 144 7.04 -5.93 -3.64
N HIS A 145 7.46 -4.75 -4.10
CA HIS A 145 8.09 -4.54 -5.41
C HIS A 145 9.57 -4.14 -5.32
N ALA A 146 10.18 -4.23 -4.13
CA ALA A 146 11.57 -3.80 -3.95
C ALA A 146 12.55 -4.67 -4.77
N THR A 147 12.27 -5.96 -4.94
CA THR A 147 13.03 -6.87 -5.80
C THR A 147 13.09 -6.41 -7.26
N SER A 148 12.05 -5.73 -7.75
CA SER A 148 12.01 -5.26 -9.13
C SER A 148 13.07 -4.18 -9.45
N TYR A 149 13.63 -3.49 -8.44
CA TYR A 149 14.76 -2.58 -8.64
C TYR A 149 16.02 -3.29 -9.12
N TYR A 150 16.26 -4.53 -8.69
CA TYR A 150 17.36 -5.34 -9.22
C TYR A 150 17.13 -5.70 -10.69
N GLY A 151 15.88 -5.89 -11.11
CA GLY A 151 15.55 -6.06 -12.53
C GLY A 151 15.85 -4.82 -13.36
N ILE A 152 15.47 -3.64 -12.86
CA ILE A 152 15.70 -2.36 -13.55
C ILE A 152 17.19 -2.01 -13.60
N LEU A 153 17.91 -2.15 -12.49
CA LEU A 153 19.27 -1.63 -12.33
C LEU A 153 20.37 -2.64 -12.68
N LYS A 154 20.11 -3.94 -12.55
CA LYS A 154 21.09 -5.01 -12.78
C LYS A 154 20.70 -5.95 -13.93
N GLY A 155 19.50 -5.78 -14.49
CA GLY A 155 18.98 -6.67 -15.53
C GLY A 155 18.62 -8.06 -15.03
N CYS A 156 18.37 -8.23 -13.73
CA CYS A 156 17.88 -9.48 -13.15
C CYS A 156 16.41 -9.75 -13.55
N VAL A 157 15.96 -10.99 -13.36
CA VAL A 157 14.56 -11.40 -13.59
C VAL A 157 13.90 -11.68 -12.25
N ASP A 158 12.98 -10.79 -11.84
CA ASP A 158 12.14 -10.99 -10.66
C ASP A 158 11.07 -12.05 -10.96
N ILE A 159 11.35 -13.29 -10.55
CA ILE A 159 10.44 -14.42 -10.75
C ILE A 159 9.40 -14.54 -9.65
N GLY A 160 9.47 -13.69 -8.61
CA GLY A 160 8.48 -13.59 -7.55
C GLY A 160 7.30 -12.69 -7.91
N ASN A 161 7.45 -11.76 -8.85
CA ASN A 161 6.42 -10.76 -9.15
C ASN A 161 5.09 -11.41 -9.61
N TYR A 162 4.02 -11.14 -8.84
CA TYR A 162 2.67 -11.64 -9.10
C TYR A 162 2.01 -10.99 -10.31
N GLU A 163 2.40 -9.76 -10.67
CA GLU A 163 1.77 -8.98 -11.75
C GLU A 163 1.91 -9.70 -13.09
N ALA A 164 3.02 -10.43 -13.27
CA ALA A 164 3.28 -11.24 -14.45
C ALA A 164 2.26 -12.36 -14.69
N ASP A 165 1.50 -12.73 -13.66
CA ASP A 165 0.49 -13.80 -13.70
C ASP A 165 -0.94 -13.24 -13.69
N THR A 166 -1.11 -11.91 -13.83
CA THR A 166 -2.43 -11.26 -13.84
C THR A 166 -2.68 -10.53 -15.16
N ASP A 167 -3.94 -10.49 -15.58
CA ASP A 167 -4.39 -9.64 -16.69
C ASP A 167 -4.83 -8.24 -16.20
N LEU A 168 -4.39 -7.82 -15.00
CA LEU A 168 -4.75 -6.52 -14.41
C LEU A 168 -4.02 -5.35 -15.07
N PHE A 169 -2.91 -5.63 -15.75
CA PHE A 169 -2.06 -4.64 -16.39
C PHE A 169 -2.13 -4.77 -17.91
N PRO A 170 -2.01 -3.67 -18.67
CA PRO A 170 -2.05 -3.71 -20.14
C PRO A 170 -0.81 -4.37 -20.77
N ILE A 171 0.13 -4.84 -19.95
CA ILE A 171 1.37 -5.51 -20.37
C ILE A 171 1.14 -7.02 -20.39
N ARG A 172 1.45 -7.67 -21.51
CA ARG A 172 1.36 -9.13 -21.66
C ARG A 172 2.73 -9.76 -21.47
N PHE A 173 2.87 -10.57 -20.44
CA PHE A 173 4.10 -11.32 -20.17
C PHE A 173 4.17 -12.58 -21.03
N ASN A 174 5.39 -13.01 -21.36
CA ASN A 174 5.60 -14.21 -22.16
C ASN A 174 5.16 -15.47 -21.40
N LYS A 175 4.11 -16.14 -21.89
CA LYS A 175 3.53 -17.34 -21.29
C LYS A 175 4.37 -18.61 -21.51
N THR A 176 5.38 -18.58 -22.38
CA THR A 176 6.28 -19.71 -22.63
C THR A 176 7.55 -19.66 -21.80
N GLY A 177 7.82 -18.54 -21.10
CA GLY A 177 8.86 -18.50 -20.07
C GLY A 177 8.48 -19.41 -18.90
N SER A 178 9.46 -19.90 -18.13
CA SER A 178 9.23 -20.68 -16.92
C SER A 178 8.45 -19.85 -15.89
N THR A 179 7.15 -19.74 -16.05
CA THR A 179 6.25 -19.23 -15.03
C THR A 179 6.25 -20.30 -13.96
N ALA A 180 7.09 -20.12 -12.94
CA ALA A 180 7.06 -20.88 -11.70
C ALA A 180 5.58 -21.12 -11.35
N ARG A 181 5.14 -22.37 -11.49
CA ARG A 181 3.73 -22.73 -11.32
C ARG A 181 3.41 -22.44 -9.85
N GLN A 182 2.54 -21.44 -9.59
CA GLN A 182 2.01 -21.03 -8.27
C GLN A 182 2.79 -19.97 -7.47
N LYS A 183 3.11 -18.81 -8.08
CA LYS A 183 3.84 -17.69 -7.44
C LYS A 183 3.14 -16.99 -6.26
N TYR A 184 1.80 -17.03 -6.13
CA TYR A 184 1.14 -16.44 -4.96
C TYR A 184 1.54 -17.14 -3.64
N GLN A 185 2.04 -18.38 -3.69
CA GLN A 185 2.58 -19.06 -2.52
C GLN A 185 3.96 -18.54 -2.12
N THR A 186 4.74 -17.97 -3.05
CA THR A 186 6.17 -17.74 -2.82
C THR A 186 6.46 -16.44 -2.06
N ILE A 187 5.71 -15.35 -2.29
CA ILE A 187 5.94 -14.07 -1.56
C ILE A 187 5.41 -14.10 -0.12
N TYR A 188 4.20 -14.63 0.11
CA TYR A 188 3.50 -14.52 1.41
C TYR A 188 3.36 -15.83 2.19
N LYS A 189 3.83 -16.95 1.62
CA LYS A 189 3.95 -18.24 2.32
C LYS A 189 5.37 -18.79 2.15
N ALA A 190 6.36 -17.92 2.25
CA ALA A 190 7.77 -18.25 2.01
C ALA A 190 8.26 -19.46 2.83
N LYS A 191 7.78 -19.60 4.08
CA LYS A 191 8.07 -20.74 4.98
C LYS A 191 7.58 -22.11 4.48
N ASN A 192 6.64 -22.13 3.53
CA ASN A 192 6.02 -23.37 3.02
C ASN A 192 6.51 -23.74 1.61
N ILE A 193 7.55 -23.07 1.10
CA ILE A 193 8.09 -23.36 -0.23
C ILE A 193 8.87 -24.68 -0.19
N ASN A 194 8.52 -25.60 -1.08
CA ASN A 194 9.42 -26.70 -1.42
C ASN A 194 10.41 -26.21 -2.48
N TRP A 195 11.66 -25.97 -2.06
CA TRP A 195 12.72 -25.38 -2.89
C TRP A 195 13.18 -26.25 -4.06
N GLU A 196 12.89 -27.55 -4.03
CA GLU A 196 13.16 -28.49 -5.12
C GLU A 196 12.27 -28.24 -6.34
N ASN A 197 11.07 -27.69 -6.12
CA ASN A 197 10.12 -27.38 -7.20
C ASN A 197 10.48 -26.10 -7.97
N TYR A 198 11.47 -25.35 -7.49
CA TYR A 198 11.86 -24.05 -8.05
C TYR A 198 13.38 -23.94 -8.27
N PRO A 199 14.00 -24.88 -9.03
CA PRO A 199 15.43 -24.89 -9.27
C PRO A 199 15.92 -23.65 -10.05
N GLU A 200 15.02 -22.95 -10.74
CA GLU A 200 15.31 -21.74 -11.49
C GLU A 200 15.64 -20.52 -10.62
N ILE A 201 15.31 -20.53 -9.33
CA ILE A 201 15.67 -19.44 -8.40
C ILE A 201 17.17 -19.51 -8.12
N GLN A 202 17.93 -18.57 -8.67
CA GLN A 202 19.38 -18.52 -8.51
C GLN A 202 19.79 -17.71 -7.28
N TYR A 203 19.06 -16.63 -6.97
CA TYR A 203 19.32 -15.81 -5.80
C TYR A 203 18.03 -15.52 -5.01
N LEU A 204 18.15 -15.49 -3.69
CA LEU A 204 17.10 -15.01 -2.79
C LEU A 204 17.54 -13.69 -2.16
N LEU A 205 16.64 -12.71 -2.24
CA LEU A 205 16.73 -11.44 -1.53
C LEU A 205 15.90 -11.58 -0.25
N ALA A 206 16.55 -11.92 0.85
CA ALA A 206 15.90 -12.31 2.10
C ALA A 206 15.84 -11.14 3.09
N TRP A 207 14.67 -10.88 3.67
CA TRP A 207 14.42 -9.80 4.63
C TRP A 207 13.88 -10.34 5.96
N GLU A 208 14.43 -9.91 7.08
CA GLU A 208 14.01 -10.24 8.45
C GLU A 208 13.80 -11.76 8.67
N ILE A 209 14.76 -12.58 8.21
CA ILE A 209 14.70 -14.04 8.36
C ILE A 209 15.07 -14.50 9.77
N ASP A 210 14.31 -15.43 10.34
CA ASP A 210 14.62 -16.03 11.64
C ASP A 210 15.64 -17.18 11.52
N ASN A 211 16.20 -17.63 12.66
CA ASN A 211 17.20 -18.69 12.68
C ASN A 211 16.70 -20.03 12.10
N LYS A 212 15.41 -20.36 12.27
CA LYS A 212 14.83 -21.59 11.74
C LYS A 212 14.72 -21.54 10.23
N GLU A 213 14.34 -20.38 9.70
CA GLU A 213 14.32 -20.12 8.26
C GLU A 213 15.73 -20.20 7.68
N ARG A 214 16.72 -19.64 8.37
CA ARG A 214 18.14 -19.73 7.99
C ARG A 214 18.60 -21.19 7.85
N GLU A 215 18.26 -22.05 8.80
CA GLU A 215 18.57 -23.48 8.76
C GLU A 215 17.93 -24.21 7.55
N VAL A 216 16.69 -23.85 7.21
CA VAL A 216 16.01 -24.41 6.03
C VAL A 216 16.68 -23.93 4.74
N LEU A 217 16.96 -22.63 4.63
CA LEU A 217 17.58 -22.03 3.45
C LEU A 217 18.99 -22.56 3.21
N ASN A 218 19.79 -22.79 4.26
CA ASN A 218 21.15 -23.33 4.19
C ASN A 218 21.25 -24.68 3.45
N LYS A 219 20.15 -25.45 3.36
CA LYS A 219 20.12 -26.72 2.62
C LYS A 219 20.18 -26.52 1.10
N HIS A 220 19.73 -25.37 0.61
CA HIS A 220 19.56 -25.10 -0.82
C HIS A 220 20.34 -23.88 -1.30
N PHE A 221 20.71 -22.99 -0.39
CA PHE A 221 21.37 -21.72 -0.66
C PHE A 221 22.48 -21.46 0.36
N HIS A 222 23.41 -20.57 0.03
CA HIS A 222 24.40 -20.01 0.95
C HIS A 222 24.38 -18.49 0.87
N ILE A 223 24.72 -17.82 1.98
CA ILE A 223 24.78 -16.36 2.04
C ILE A 223 26.02 -15.86 1.31
N ILE A 224 25.83 -14.89 0.42
CA ILE A 224 26.94 -14.18 -0.25
C ILE A 224 27.09 -12.75 0.26
N TRP A 225 26.06 -12.20 0.91
CA TRP A 225 26.10 -10.86 1.48
C TRP A 225 25.02 -10.68 2.55
N GLU A 226 25.33 -9.91 3.59
CA GLU A 226 24.44 -9.66 4.73
C GLU A 226 24.70 -8.26 5.30
N GLN A 227 23.63 -7.51 5.55
CA GLN A 227 23.66 -6.23 6.24
C GLN A 227 22.34 -6.01 6.99
N ASP A 228 22.43 -5.77 8.30
CA ASP A 228 21.29 -5.57 9.19
C ASP A 228 20.23 -6.69 9.03
N GLU A 229 19.02 -6.34 8.57
CA GLU A 229 17.92 -7.28 8.36
C GLU A 229 17.84 -7.86 6.93
N PHE A 230 18.78 -7.50 6.06
CA PHE A 230 18.77 -7.90 4.64
C PHE A 230 19.95 -8.81 4.30
N ASN A 231 19.66 -9.86 3.52
CA ASN A 231 20.61 -10.88 3.15
C ASN A 231 20.43 -11.27 1.68
N ILE A 232 21.52 -11.51 0.98
CA ILE A 232 21.51 -12.09 -0.36
C ILE A 232 22.06 -13.49 -0.28
N TRP A 233 21.28 -14.43 -0.79
CA TRP A 233 21.59 -15.84 -0.83
C TRP A 233 21.74 -16.30 -2.27
N GLN A 234 22.72 -17.16 -2.52
CA GLN A 234 22.95 -17.79 -3.81
C GLN A 234 22.64 -19.28 -3.71
N ARG A 235 21.98 -19.85 -4.74
CA ARG A 235 21.66 -21.27 -4.79
C ARG A 235 22.96 -22.09 -4.82
N ASN A 236 22.99 -23.16 -4.04
CA ASN A 236 24.10 -24.12 -4.07
C ASN A 236 24.16 -24.78 -5.45
N ALA A 237 25.37 -25.01 -5.97
CA ALA A 237 25.53 -25.84 -7.16
C ALA A 237 24.92 -27.23 -6.88
N LEU A 238 24.05 -27.70 -7.78
CA LEU A 238 23.47 -29.04 -7.75
C LEU A 238 24.54 -30.10 -7.99
#